data_AF-G9KLN6-F1
#
_entry.id   AF-G9KLN6-F1
#
_cell.length_a   1.000
_cell.length_b   1.000
_cell.length_c   1.000
_cell.angle_alpha   90.00
_cell.angle_beta   90.00
_cell.angle_gamma   90.00
#
_symmetry.space_group_name_H-M   'P 1'
#
loop_
_entity.id
_entity.type
_entity.pdbx_description
1 polymer ?
#
loop_
_entity_poly.entity_id
_entity_poly.type
_entity_poly.pdbx_seq_one_letter_code
_entity_poly.pdbx_strand_id
1 'polypeptide(L)' 'VEFAKRIDGFMELCQNDQIVLLKAGSLEVVFIRMCRAFDSQNNTVYFDGKYASPDVFKSLGCEDFISFVFEFGKSLCS' A
#
# COMPACT_ATOMS: atom_id res chain seq x y z
N VAL A 1 -11.18 0.35 3.37
CA VAL A 1 -12.65 0.18 3.28
C VAL A 1 -13.35 1.50 2.97
N GLU A 2 -13.28 2.53 3.82
CA GLU A 2 -13.96 3.83 3.56
C GLU A 2 -13.58 4.49 2.24
N PHE A 3 -12.31 4.34 1.82
CA PHE A 3 -11.89 4.75 0.47
C PHE A 3 -12.70 4.07 -0.64
N ALA A 4 -12.86 2.74 -0.58
CA ALA A 4 -13.56 1.97 -1.61
C ALA A 4 -15.05 2.32 -1.66
N LYS A 5 -15.70 2.56 -0.50
CA LYS A 5 -17.09 3.01 -0.43
C LYS A 5 -17.37 4.34 -1.15
N ARG A 6 -16.33 5.15 -1.39
CA ARG A 6 -16.41 6.43 -2.10
C ARG A 6 -16.13 6.32 -3.60
N ILE A 7 -15.82 5.13 -4.11
CA ILE A 7 -15.63 4.88 -5.54
C ILE A 7 -17.01 4.66 -6.15
N ASP A 8 -17.33 5.43 -7.19
CA ASP A 8 -18.58 5.29 -7.93
C ASP A 8 -18.78 3.85 -8.42
N GLY A 9 -19.99 3.32 -8.24
CA GLY A 9 -20.34 1.93 -8.58
C GLY A 9 -19.88 0.87 -7.57
N PHE A 10 -18.95 1.14 -6.65
CA PHE A 10 -18.47 0.12 -5.71
C PHE A 10 -19.58 -0.39 -4.77
N MET A 11 -20.44 0.51 -4.30
CA MET A 11 -21.57 0.17 -3.43
C MET A 11 -22.72 -0.54 -4.17
N GLU A 12 -22.71 -0.53 -5.50
CA GLU A 12 -23.70 -1.23 -6.33
C GLU A 12 -23.36 -2.72 -6.52
N LEU A 13 -22.11 -3.11 -6.23
CA LEU A 13 -21.67 -4.50 -6.24
C LEU A 13 -22.29 -5.29 -5.09
N CYS A 14 -22.45 -6.61 -5.28
CA CYS A 14 -22.89 -7.47 -4.19
C CYS A 14 -21.82 -7.56 -3.08
N GLN A 15 -22.23 -7.88 -1.86
CA GLN A 15 -21.33 -7.90 -0.70
C GLN A 15 -20.13 -8.86 -0.90
N ASN A 16 -20.35 -9.99 -1.57
CA ASN A 16 -19.29 -10.94 -1.88
C ASN A 16 -18.19 -10.29 -2.74
N ASP A 17 -18.57 -9.59 -3.79
CA ASP A 17 -17.61 -8.96 -4.71
C ASP A 17 -16.90 -7.78 -4.04
N GLN A 18 -17.61 -7.00 -3.22
CA GLN A 18 -16.97 -5.96 -2.40
C GLN A 18 -15.89 -6.55 -1.48
N ILE A 19 -16.16 -7.69 -0.84
CA ILE A 19 -15.19 -8.39 0.02
C ILE A 19 -14.02 -8.92 -0.80
N VAL A 20 -14.28 -9.57 -1.95
CA VAL A 20 -13.23 -10.11 -2.83
C VAL A 20 -12.30 -8.99 -3.30
N LEU A 21 -12.85 -7.87 -3.78
CA LEU A 21 -12.07 -6.72 -4.23
C LEU A 21 -11.25 -6.10 -3.10
N LEU A 22 -11.85 -5.92 -1.91
CA LEU A 22 -11.13 -5.41 -0.75
C LEU A 22 -9.99 -6.34 -0.30
N LYS A 23 -10.22 -7.66 -0.30
CA LYS A 23 -9.18 -8.63 0.05
C LYS A 23 -8.03 -8.62 -0.97
N ALA A 24 -8.35 -8.57 -2.25
CA ALA A 24 -7.34 -8.58 -3.31
C ALA A 24 -6.52 -7.27 -3.36
N GLY A 25 -7.17 -6.11 -3.31
CA GLY A 25 -6.51 -4.82 -3.58
C GLY A 25 -6.10 -4.00 -2.36
N SER A 26 -6.52 -4.35 -1.14
CA SER A 26 -6.26 -3.50 0.04
C SER A 26 -4.77 -3.29 0.32
N LEU A 27 -3.96 -4.33 0.14
CA LEU A 27 -2.54 -4.27 0.38
C LEU A 27 -1.84 -3.34 -0.63
N GLU A 28 -2.13 -3.50 -1.92
CA GLU A 28 -1.60 -2.64 -2.99
C GLU A 28 -1.93 -1.16 -2.75
N VAL A 29 -3.18 -0.86 -2.37
CA VAL A 29 -3.62 0.50 -2.07
C VAL A 29 -2.91 1.09 -0.85
N VAL A 30 -2.66 0.28 0.19
CA VAL A 30 -1.86 0.72 1.36
C VAL A 30 -0.46 1.10 0.89
N PHE A 31 0.19 0.28 0.07
CA PHE A 31 1.55 0.53 -0.38
C PHE A 31 1.68 1.72 -1.33
N ILE A 32 0.74 1.95 -2.24
CA ILE A 32 0.72 3.17 -3.06
C ILE A 32 0.65 4.43 -2.18
N ARG A 33 -0.13 4.38 -1.09
CA ARG A 33 -0.16 5.51 -0.12
C ARG A 33 1.16 5.66 0.61
N MET A 34 1.84 4.56 0.89
CA MET A 34 3.17 4.58 1.51
C MET A 34 4.21 5.17 0.56
N CYS A 35 4.19 4.89 -0.74
CA CYS A 35 5.07 5.55 -1.73
C CYS A 35 4.96 7.09 -1.68
N ARG A 36 3.78 7.66 -1.41
CA ARG A 36 3.62 9.12 -1.24
C ARG A 36 4.29 9.66 0.03
N ALA A 37 4.56 8.79 0.99
CA ALA A 37 5.20 9.09 2.24
C ALA A 37 6.64 8.51 2.30
N PHE A 38 7.18 8.18 1.13
CA PHE A 38 8.53 7.67 0.96
C PHE A 38 9.56 8.80 1.08
N ASP A 39 10.59 8.56 1.88
CA ASP A 39 11.78 9.36 1.97
C ASP A 39 12.91 8.65 1.20
N SER A 40 13.21 9.18 0.01
CA SER A 40 14.22 8.63 -0.89
C SER A 40 15.65 8.81 -0.40
N GLN A 41 15.92 9.73 0.53
CA GLN A 41 17.26 9.93 1.08
C GLN A 41 17.64 8.81 2.05
N ASN A 42 16.68 8.43 2.90
CA ASN A 42 16.90 7.45 3.95
C ASN A 42 16.37 6.05 3.61
N ASN A 43 15.73 5.88 2.44
CA ASN A 43 15.06 4.66 2.02
C ASN A 43 14.05 4.17 3.07
N THR A 44 13.19 5.09 3.53
CA THR A 44 12.17 4.81 4.56
C THR A 44 10.80 5.27 4.10
N VAL A 45 9.78 4.77 4.77
CA VAL A 45 8.39 5.15 4.52
C VAL A 45 7.74 5.59 5.81
N TYR A 46 6.96 6.67 5.79
CA TYR A 46 6.23 7.08 6.99
C TYR A 46 5.06 6.13 7.24
N PHE A 47 5.16 5.36 8.32
CA PHE A 47 4.21 4.34 8.73
C PHE A 47 4.04 4.37 10.25
N ASP A 48 2.79 4.38 10.71
CA ASP A 48 2.44 4.37 12.14
C ASP A 48 3.16 5.47 12.96
N GLY A 49 3.13 6.70 12.44
CA GLY A 49 3.69 7.87 13.13
C GLY A 49 5.22 8.04 13.04
N LYS A 50 5.94 7.11 12.39
CA LYS A 50 7.40 7.12 12.30
C LYS A 50 7.89 6.73 10.90
N TYR A 51 9.15 7.04 10.60
CA TYR A 51 9.81 6.52 9.40
C TYR A 51 10.27 5.09 9.65
N ALA A 52 9.86 4.16 8.79
CA ALA A 52 10.16 2.74 8.87
C ALA A 52 11.00 2.29 7.66
N SER A 53 12.04 1.49 7.93
CA SER A 53 12.79 0.80 6.88
C SER A 53 11.97 -0.37 6.30
N PRO A 54 12.36 -0.92 5.13
CA PRO A 54 11.73 -2.11 4.56
C PRO A 54 11.66 -3.29 5.54
N ASP A 55 12.60 -3.39 6.48
CA ASP A 55 12.71 -4.50 7.43
C ASP A 55 11.48 -4.65 8.32
N VAL A 56 10.79 -3.55 8.63
CA VAL A 56 9.56 -3.56 9.44
C VAL A 56 8.44 -4.35 8.76
N PHE A 57 8.50 -4.51 7.44
CA PHE A 57 7.50 -5.22 6.64
C PHE A 57 7.86 -6.68 6.37
N LYS A 58 9.04 -7.16 6.77
CA LYS A 58 9.46 -8.56 6.57
C LYS A 58 8.50 -9.57 7.17
N SER A 59 7.87 -9.24 8.30
CA SER A 59 6.89 -10.10 8.97
C SER A 59 5.62 -10.35 8.14
N LEU A 60 5.39 -9.62 7.05
CA LEU A 60 4.29 -9.85 6.13
C LEU A 60 4.51 -11.08 5.24
N GLY A 61 5.74 -11.61 5.17
CA GLY A 61 6.07 -12.77 4.34
C GLY A 61 6.03 -12.49 2.84
N CYS A 62 6.20 -11.22 2.44
CA CYS A 62 6.12 -10.75 1.06
C CYS A 62 7.37 -9.93 0.67
N GLU A 63 8.58 -10.43 0.94
CA GLU A 63 9.83 -9.67 0.82
C GLU A 63 10.10 -9.12 -0.59
N ASP A 64 9.87 -9.93 -1.63
CA ASP A 64 10.03 -9.50 -3.03
C ASP A 64 9.10 -8.33 -3.37
N PHE A 65 7.86 -8.42 -2.91
CA PHE A 65 6.85 -7.39 -3.13
C PHE A 65 7.20 -6.09 -2.37
N ILE A 66 7.65 -6.18 -1.12
CA ILE A 66 8.11 -5.01 -0.36
C ILE A 66 9.30 -4.33 -1.06
N SER A 67 10.25 -5.13 -1.54
CA SER A 67 11.40 -4.61 -2.29
C SER A 67 10.94 -3.84 -3.54
N PHE A 68 10.01 -4.41 -4.31
CA PHE A 68 9.42 -3.76 -5.47
C PHE A 68 8.73 -2.43 -5.11
N VAL A 69 7.96 -2.36 -4.01
CA VAL A 69 7.30 -1.13 -3.58
C VAL A 69 8.29 -0.02 -3.25
N PHE A 70 9.40 -0.34 -2.59
CA PHE A 70 10.44 0.64 -2.26
C PHE A 70 11.19 1.11 -3.52
N GLU A 71 11.52 0.19 -4.44
CA GLU A 71 12.08 0.56 -5.74
C GLU A 71 11.14 1.45 -6.55
N PHE A 72 9.85 1.12 -6.56
CA PHE A 72 8.81 1.91 -7.20
C PHE A 72 8.67 3.30 -6.54
N GLY A 73 8.66 3.37 -5.21
CA GLY A 73 8.65 4.65 -4.49
C GLY A 73 9.85 5.52 -4.85
N LYS A 74 11.03 4.92 -4.98
CA LYS A 74 12.26 5.60 -5.41
C LYS A 74 12.17 6.10 -6.85
N SER A 75 11.62 5.29 -7.76
CA SER A 75 11.49 5.69 -9.17
C SER A 75 10.55 6.89 -9.36
N LEU A 76 9.52 7.02 -8.52
CA LEU A 76 8.59 8.16 -8.53
C LEU A 76 9.21 9.49 -8.03
N CYS A 77 10.32 9.44 -7.31
CA CYS A 77 11.03 10.63 -6.80
C CYS A 77 12.12 11.15 -7.76
N SER A 78 12.34 10.47 -8.89
CA SER A 78 13.29 10.84 -9.94
C SER A 78 12.68 11.83 -10.92
#